data_AF-A0A0U5ILV1-F1
#
_entry.id   AF-A0A0U5ILV1-F1
#
_cell.length_a   1.000
_cell.length_b   1.000
_cell.length_c   1.000
_cell.angle_alpha   90.00
_cell.angle_beta   90.00
_cell.angle_gamma   90.00
#
_symmetry.space_group_name_H-M   'P 1'
#
loop_
_entity.id
_entity.type
_entity.pdbx_description
1 polymer ?
#
loop_
_entity_poly.entity_id
_entity_poly.type
_entity_poly.pdbx_seq_one_letter_code
_entity_poly.pdbx_strand_id
1 'polypeptide(L)'
;MMFYAQPDYLQPPAIQHPEWQQSRINFQGWPFPSATETVVGEMKSTIVGGEIGFLENLSPDFVAKDLVQYDYIKNALNANPGWKLDLSVPQTGNPFVRQEVISL
;
A
#
# COMPACT_ATOMS: atom_id res chain seq x y z
N MET A 1 -1.75 -19.92 26.81
CA MET A 1 -0.71 -20.59 26.01
C MET A 1 -0.65 -19.85 24.68
N MET A 2 0.51 -19.36 24.27
CA MET A 2 0.66 -18.63 23.00
C MET A 2 1.03 -19.62 21.89
N PHE A 3 0.23 -19.68 20.82
CA PHE A 3 0.37 -20.63 19.70
C PHE A 3 1.13 -19.98 18.54
N TYR A 4 2.44 -19.77 18.70
CA TYR A 4 3.30 -19.20 17.64
C TYR A 4 4.16 -20.25 16.93
N ALA A 5 3.98 -21.54 17.22
CA ALA A 5 4.78 -22.57 16.59
C ALA A 5 4.24 -22.84 15.18
N GLN A 6 5.14 -23.05 14.20
CA GLN A 6 4.75 -23.37 12.82
C GLN A 6 3.69 -24.51 12.72
N PRO A 7 3.74 -25.60 13.52
CA PRO A 7 2.73 -26.66 13.48
C PRO A 7 1.31 -26.20 13.79
N ASP A 8 1.15 -25.13 14.60
CA ASP A 8 -0.15 -24.59 15.00
C ASP A 8 -0.90 -23.93 13.81
N TYR A 9 -0.21 -23.65 12.70
CA TYR A 9 -0.74 -22.96 11.52
C TYR A 9 -0.82 -23.86 10.26
N LEU A 10 -0.57 -25.17 10.39
CA LEU A 10 -0.57 -26.08 9.24
C LEU A 10 -1.97 -26.58 8.87
N GLN A 11 -2.93 -26.55 9.78
CA GLN A 11 -4.27 -27.13 9.60
C GLN A 11 -5.36 -26.22 10.21
N PRO A 12 -6.31 -25.71 9.39
CA PRO A 12 -6.32 -25.80 7.93
C PRO A 12 -5.17 -24.98 7.33
N PRO A 13 -4.70 -25.32 6.12
CA PRO A 13 -3.73 -24.49 5.42
C PRO A 13 -4.29 -23.08 5.22
N ALA A 14 -3.41 -22.08 5.21
CA ALA A 14 -3.81 -20.70 4.91
C ALA A 14 -4.53 -20.61 3.55
N ILE A 15 -5.58 -19.79 3.45
CA ILE A 15 -6.46 -19.64 2.26
C ILE A 15 -5.66 -19.32 0.98
N GLN A 16 -5.53 -20.23 0.03
CA GLN A 16 -4.75 -20.01 -1.21
C GLN A 16 -5.66 -19.55 -2.36
N HIS A 17 -5.20 -18.55 -3.13
CA HIS A 17 -5.82 -18.08 -4.36
C HIS A 17 -4.78 -18.18 -5.50
N PRO A 18 -4.64 -19.33 -6.18
CA PRO A 18 -3.62 -19.56 -7.20
C PRO A 18 -3.65 -18.55 -8.36
N GLU A 19 -4.82 -17.98 -8.64
CA GLU A 19 -5.05 -16.94 -9.64
C GLU A 19 -4.53 -15.57 -9.20
N TRP A 20 -4.41 -15.33 -7.90
CA TRP A 20 -3.80 -14.13 -7.36
C TRP A 20 -2.29 -14.33 -7.41
N GLN A 21 -1.69 -13.94 -8.54
CA GLN A 21 -0.26 -14.03 -8.83
C GLN A 21 0.62 -13.15 -7.89
N GLN A 22 0.04 -12.61 -6.83
CA GLN A 22 0.69 -11.70 -5.89
C GLN A 22 0.97 -12.39 -4.56
N SER A 23 2.13 -12.09 -3.98
CA SER A 23 2.49 -12.57 -2.64
C SER A 23 1.46 -12.11 -1.60
N ARG A 24 1.08 -13.02 -0.68
CA ARG A 24 0.14 -12.75 0.43
C ARG A 24 0.54 -11.56 1.31
N ILE A 25 1.85 -11.39 1.51
CA ILE A 25 2.45 -10.25 2.19
C ILE A 25 3.46 -9.71 1.19
N ASN A 26 3.24 -8.49 0.73
CA ASN A 26 4.13 -7.83 -0.20
C ASN A 26 4.48 -6.43 0.31
N PHE A 27 5.73 -6.03 0.13
CA PHE A 27 6.22 -4.71 0.49
C PHE A 27 6.67 -4.01 -0.78
N GLN A 28 5.88 -3.02 -1.21
CA GLN A 28 6.25 -2.19 -2.33
C GLN A 28 7.27 -1.15 -1.90
N GLY A 29 8.38 -1.07 -2.63
CA GLY A 29 9.43 -0.09 -2.37
C GLY A 29 9.02 1.34 -2.74
N TRP A 30 8.04 1.50 -3.64
CA TRP A 30 7.50 2.81 -4.01
C TRP A 30 6.20 3.11 -3.24
N PRO A 31 6.16 4.13 -2.38
CA PRO A 31 4.94 4.57 -1.73
C PRO A 31 4.09 5.35 -2.73
N PHE A 32 3.18 4.69 -3.43
CA PHE A 32 2.35 5.36 -4.45
C PHE A 32 1.55 6.53 -3.82
N PRO A 33 1.63 7.75 -4.39
CA PRO A 33 0.88 8.89 -3.87
C PRO A 33 -0.62 8.62 -3.78
N SER A 34 -1.17 7.94 -4.80
CA SER A 34 -2.57 7.55 -4.87
C SER A 34 -3.03 6.71 -3.68
N ALA A 35 -2.19 5.83 -3.14
CA ALA A 35 -2.51 5.07 -1.93
C ALA A 35 -2.69 5.99 -0.71
N THR A 36 -1.78 6.95 -0.51
CA THR A 36 -1.89 7.92 0.58
C THR A 36 -3.09 8.83 0.39
N GLU A 37 -3.32 9.29 -0.84
CA GLU A 37 -4.46 10.14 -1.18
C GLU A 37 -5.79 9.44 -0.92
N THR A 38 -5.92 8.17 -1.34
CA THR A 38 -7.10 7.34 -1.06
C THR A 38 -7.30 7.17 0.44
N VAL A 39 -6.26 6.82 1.20
CA VAL A 39 -6.36 6.67 2.66
C VAL A 39 -6.82 7.97 3.33
N VAL A 40 -6.23 9.11 2.98
CA VAL A 40 -6.64 10.42 3.53
C VAL A 40 -8.09 10.74 3.16
N GLY A 41 -8.52 10.41 1.94
CA GLY A 41 -9.90 10.55 1.51
C GLY A 41 -10.86 9.72 2.37
N GLU A 42 -10.58 8.44 2.54
CA GLU A 42 -11.39 7.53 3.37
C GLU A 42 -11.38 7.90 4.85
N MET A 43 -10.29 8.47 5.37
CA MET A 43 -10.24 8.93 6.76
C MET A 43 -11.28 10.03 7.05
N LYS A 44 -11.66 10.84 6.06
CA LYS A 44 -12.71 11.87 6.22
C LYS A 44 -14.11 11.27 6.35
N SER A 45 -14.36 10.11 5.74
CA SER A 45 -15.65 9.41 5.81
C SER A 45 -15.69 8.37 6.94
N THR A 46 -14.53 7.98 7.47
CA THR A 46 -14.42 6.93 8.49
C THR A 46 -14.86 7.47 9.86
N ILE A 47 -15.83 6.79 10.47
CA ILE A 47 -16.25 7.06 11.84
C ILE A 47 -15.16 6.56 12.78
N VAL A 48 -14.44 7.48 13.41
CA VAL A 48 -13.46 7.19 14.47
C VAL A 48 -13.82 7.96 15.74
N GLY A 49 -13.44 7.43 16.90
CA GLY A 49 -13.58 8.16 18.16
C GLY A 49 -12.53 9.26 18.29
N GLY A 50 -12.92 10.44 18.78
CA GLY A 50 -12.00 11.56 19.06
C GLY A 50 -12.35 12.85 18.31
N GLU A 51 -11.44 13.83 18.39
CA GLU A 51 -11.52 15.08 17.63
C GLU A 51 -10.93 14.82 16.23
N ILE A 52 -11.73 15.04 15.19
CA ILE A 52 -11.37 14.75 13.79
C ILE A 52 -11.51 15.98 12.87
N GLY A 53 -11.83 17.15 13.42
CA GLY A 53 -12.02 18.37 12.65
C GLY A 53 -10.79 18.80 11.87
N PHE A 54 -9.59 18.36 12.29
CA PHE A 54 -8.37 18.59 11.51
C PHE A 54 -8.38 17.88 10.13
N LEU A 55 -9.05 16.74 10.00
CA LEU A 55 -9.10 15.96 8.75
C LEU A 55 -9.82 16.73 7.63
N GLU A 56 -10.81 17.55 7.99
CA GLU A 56 -11.54 18.39 7.02
C GLU A 56 -10.60 19.31 6.25
N ASN A 57 -9.57 19.82 6.93
CA ASN A 57 -8.63 20.79 6.37
C ASN A 57 -7.46 20.16 5.60
N LEU A 58 -7.33 18.83 5.59
CA LEU A 58 -6.25 18.15 4.86
C LEU A 58 -6.60 18.03 3.37
N SER A 59 -5.69 18.44 2.49
CA SER A 59 -5.72 18.02 1.09
C SER A 59 -4.97 16.68 0.95
N PRO A 60 -5.56 15.66 0.30
CA PRO A 60 -4.89 14.38 0.08
C PRO A 60 -3.55 14.52 -0.66
N ASP A 61 -3.50 15.36 -1.69
CA ASP A 61 -2.30 15.56 -2.51
C ASP A 61 -1.18 16.28 -1.74
N PHE A 62 -1.56 17.19 -0.82
CA PHE A 62 -0.62 17.83 0.08
C PHE A 62 -0.01 16.80 1.03
N VAL A 63 -0.84 15.98 1.70
CA VAL A 63 -0.37 14.97 2.65
C VAL A 63 0.58 13.97 1.97
N ALA A 64 0.26 13.50 0.77
CA ALA A 64 1.11 12.58 0.02
C ALA A 64 2.50 13.18 -0.29
N LYS A 65 2.60 14.49 -0.51
CA LYS A 65 3.87 15.21 -0.78
C LYS A 65 4.61 15.59 0.50
N ASP A 66 3.89 15.88 1.57
CA ASP A 66 4.45 16.31 2.85
C ASP A 66 5.08 15.16 3.63
N LEU A 67 4.42 13.99 3.64
CA LEU A 67 4.88 12.83 4.41
C LEU A 67 6.01 12.04 3.74
N VAL A 68 6.19 12.18 2.44
CA VAL A 68 7.06 11.29 1.66
C VAL A 68 8.12 12.06 0.89
N GLN A 69 9.38 11.72 1.15
CA GLN A 69 10.50 12.24 0.37
C GLN A 69 10.79 11.37 -0.86
N TYR A 70 10.07 11.62 -1.96
CA TYR A 70 10.09 10.78 -3.17
C TYR A 70 11.45 10.69 -3.86
N ASP A 71 12.28 11.73 -3.78
CA ASP A 71 13.54 11.78 -4.53
C ASP A 71 14.51 10.68 -4.08
N TYR A 72 14.66 10.47 -2.77
CA TYR A 72 15.56 9.45 -2.23
C TYR A 72 15.09 8.04 -2.57
N ILE A 73 13.78 7.80 -2.48
CA ILE A 73 13.19 6.51 -2.80
C ILE A 73 13.34 6.22 -4.29
N LYS A 74 13.04 7.20 -5.15
CA LYS A 74 13.17 7.08 -6.59
C LYS A 74 14.62 6.77 -7.00
N ASN A 75 15.59 7.43 -6.36
CA ASN A 75 17.01 7.17 -6.60
C ASN A 75 17.40 5.75 -6.17
N ALA A 76 16.97 5.28 -5.01
CA ALA A 76 17.23 3.93 -4.53
C ALA A 76 16.61 2.85 -5.43
N LEU A 77 15.38 3.07 -5.88
CA LEU A 77 14.64 2.19 -6.80
C LEU A 77 15.24 2.18 -8.21
N ASN A 78 15.76 3.31 -8.68
CA ASN A 78 16.49 3.37 -9.95
C ASN A 78 17.82 2.61 -9.88
N ALA A 79 18.51 2.66 -8.74
CA ALA A 79 19.73 1.87 -8.51
C ALA A 79 19.46 0.36 -8.40
N ASN A 80 18.23 -0.05 -8.03
CA ASN A 80 17.84 -1.44 -7.81
C ASN A 80 16.56 -1.78 -8.59
N PRO A 81 16.59 -1.89 -9.94
CA PRO A 81 15.39 -1.88 -10.78
C PRO A 81 14.50 -3.13 -10.66
N GLY A 82 14.89 -4.14 -9.88
CA GLY A 82 14.15 -5.40 -9.73
C GLY A 82 12.72 -5.24 -9.19
N TRP A 83 12.44 -4.16 -8.46
CA TRP A 83 11.09 -3.85 -7.96
C TRP A 83 10.04 -3.74 -9.08
N LYS A 84 10.44 -3.36 -10.31
CA LYS A 84 9.51 -3.24 -11.46
C LYS A 84 8.90 -4.57 -11.90
N LEU A 85 9.55 -5.68 -11.54
CA LEU A 85 9.08 -7.03 -11.88
C LEU A 85 7.91 -7.48 -11.00
N ASP A 86 7.63 -6.76 -9.92
CA ASP A 86 6.49 -7.03 -9.07
C ASP A 86 5.19 -6.72 -9.80
N LEU A 87 4.23 -7.66 -9.76
CA LEU A 87 2.97 -7.54 -10.49
C LEU A 87 2.05 -6.42 -9.96
N SER A 88 2.30 -5.92 -8.75
CA SER A 88 1.57 -4.76 -8.22
C SER A 88 2.10 -3.41 -8.76
N VAL A 89 3.22 -3.42 -9.49
CA VAL A 89 3.76 -2.26 -10.19
C VAL A 89 3.18 -2.23 -11.62
N PRO A 90 2.77 -1.05 -12.13
CA PRO A 90 2.32 -0.92 -13.52
C PRO A 90 3.35 -1.46 -14.51
N GLN A 91 2.96 -2.49 -15.25
CA GLN A 91 3.82 -3.15 -16.25
C GLN A 91 3.92 -2.37 -17.57
N THR A 92 3.04 -1.37 -17.76
CA THR A 92 3.04 -0.47 -18.92
C THR A 92 2.91 0.97 -18.46
N GLY A 93 3.58 1.91 -19.16
CA GLY A 93 3.51 3.33 -18.83
C GLY A 93 4.46 3.73 -17.70
N ASN A 94 4.02 4.63 -16.82
CA ASN A 94 4.83 5.15 -15.73
C ASN A 94 4.75 4.23 -14.50
N PRO A 95 5.83 3.54 -14.09
CA PRO A 95 5.79 2.59 -12.98
C PRO A 95 5.63 3.24 -11.61
N PHE A 96 5.73 4.57 -11.53
CA PHE A 96 5.56 5.35 -10.29
C PHE A 96 4.12 5.85 -10.09
N VAL A 97 3.21 5.58 -11.04
CA VAL A 97 1.83 6.07 -11.01
C VAL A 97 0.89 4.88 -11.18
N ARG A 98 -0.01 4.69 -10.21
CA ARG A 98 -1.09 3.70 -10.30
C ARG A 98 -2.39 4.30 -9.80
N GLN A 99 -3.50 3.70 -10.17
CA GLN A 99 -4.82 4.02 -9.65
C GLN A 99 -5.21 2.97 -8.60
N GLU A 100 -5.65 3.43 -7.43
CA GLU A 100 -6.24 2.54 -6.44
C GLU A 100 -7.69 2.21 -6.86
N VAL A 101 -8.05 0.93 -6.78
CA VAL A 101 -9.39 0.46 -7.13
C VAL A 101 -9.97 -0.27 -5.93
N ILE A 102 -11.07 0.25 -5.39
CA ILE A 102 -11.85 -0.40 -4.34
C ILE A 102 -13.17 -0.81 -4.99
N SER A 103 -13.37 -2.11 -5.18
CA SER A 103 -14.62 -2.69 -5.68
C SER A 103 -15.17 -3.66 -4.64
N LEU A 104 -16.49 -3.61 -4.46
CA LEU A 104 -17.25 -4.59 -3.68
C LEU A 104 -17.66 -5.79 -4.54
#